data_AF-A0A945LH67-F1
#
_entry.id   AF-A0A945LH67-F1
#
_cell.length_a   1.000
_cell.length_b   1.000
_cell.length_c   1.000
_cell.angle_alpha   90.00
_cell.angle_beta   90.00
_cell.angle_gamma   90.00
#
_symmetry.space_group_name_H-M   'P 1'
#
loop_
_entity.id
_entity.type
_entity.pdbx_description
1 polymer ?
#
loop_
_entity_poly.entity_id
_entity_poly.type
_entity_poly.pdbx_seq_one_letter_code
_entity_poly.pdbx_strand_id
1 'polypeptide(L)'
;KAVADPGRVRSDFDIGTRHGATTAPEFAEAVVECLKSFGYDATLNEHFAGAESVHKHGNPDGGIHSLQIEINRSMYMDEDSYRRGERFTEIQGHLSQLSGKLAEFIRGRSA
;
A
#
# COMPACT_ATOMS: atom_id res chain seq x y z
N LYS A 1 -16.07 5.05 17.84
CA LYS A 1 -15.02 5.87 17.17
C LYS A 1 -13.86 4.95 16.89
N ALA A 2 -13.38 4.88 15.65
CA ALA A 2 -12.18 4.08 15.34
C ALA A 2 -11.08 4.56 16.28
N VAL A 3 -10.61 3.70 17.17
CA VAL A 3 -9.51 4.06 18.04
C VAL A 3 -8.29 3.98 17.14
N ALA A 4 -7.85 5.14 16.64
CA ALA A 4 -6.50 5.30 16.14
C ALA A 4 -5.56 4.77 17.22
N ASP A 5 -4.56 3.96 16.83
CA ASP A 5 -3.55 3.45 17.76
C ASP A 5 -3.10 4.56 18.72
N PRO A 6 -3.39 4.45 20.04
CA PRO A 6 -3.09 5.52 20.95
C PRO A 6 -1.59 5.79 21.00
N GLY A 7 -1.16 6.93 20.45
CA GLY A 7 0.19 7.48 20.61
C GLY A 7 1.16 7.29 19.44
N ARG A 8 0.77 6.66 18.32
CA ARG A 8 1.64 6.55 17.13
C ARG A 8 1.06 7.35 15.96
N VAL A 9 1.87 8.26 15.41
CA VAL A 9 1.54 8.92 14.14
C VAL A 9 1.52 7.85 13.07
N ARG A 10 0.38 7.69 12.38
CA ARG A 10 0.28 6.75 11.27
C ARG A 10 1.03 7.32 10.07
N SER A 11 1.79 6.45 9.40
CA SER A 11 2.34 6.74 8.08
C SER A 11 1.23 7.07 7.09
N ASP A 12 1.59 7.77 6.01
CA ASP A 12 0.66 8.06 4.92
C ASP A 12 0.18 6.75 4.28
N PHE A 13 1.12 5.83 4.04
CA PHE A 13 0.87 4.49 3.54
C PHE A 13 1.59 3.43 4.37
N ASP A 14 0.93 2.30 4.60
CA ASP A 14 1.57 1.11 5.19
C ASP A 14 1.32 -0.12 4.32
N ILE A 15 2.40 -0.76 3.90
CA ILE A 15 2.36 -1.90 2.98
C ILE A 15 2.46 -3.19 3.80
N GLY A 16 1.49 -4.08 3.67
CA GLY A 16 1.43 -5.35 4.39
C GLY A 16 1.78 -6.54 3.50
N THR A 17 2.74 -7.37 3.91
CA THR A 17 3.25 -8.51 3.11
C THR A 17 3.36 -9.81 3.91
N ARG A 18 2.76 -9.84 5.10
CA ARG A 18 2.94 -10.84 6.16
C ARG A 18 4.42 -11.13 6.41
N HIS A 19 5.20 -10.05 6.57
CA HIS A 19 6.65 -10.13 6.74
C HIS A 19 7.36 -10.90 5.62
N GLY A 20 6.92 -10.72 4.38
CA GLY A 20 7.50 -11.35 3.19
C GLY A 20 6.87 -12.69 2.79
N ALA A 21 5.90 -13.22 3.53
CA ALA A 21 5.29 -14.52 3.23
C ALA A 21 4.33 -14.50 2.02
N THR A 22 3.85 -13.33 1.57
CA THR A 22 2.77 -13.25 0.57
C THR A 22 3.20 -12.65 -0.77
N THR A 23 4.38 -12.08 -0.86
CA THR A 23 4.92 -11.48 -2.08
C THR A 23 6.44 -11.55 -2.08
N ALA A 24 7.06 -11.59 -3.26
CA ALA A 24 8.51 -11.41 -3.34
C ALA A 24 8.88 -9.97 -2.93
N PRO A 25 10.05 -9.76 -2.27
CA PRO A 25 10.45 -8.45 -1.75
C PRO A 25 10.43 -7.32 -2.78
N GLU A 26 10.82 -7.60 -4.02
CA GLU A 26 10.97 -6.56 -5.03
C GLU A 26 9.63 -5.89 -5.40
N PHE A 27 8.50 -6.61 -5.26
CA PHE A 27 7.18 -6.01 -5.45
C PHE A 27 6.84 -5.01 -4.35
N ALA A 28 7.14 -5.35 -3.10
CA ALA A 28 6.88 -4.47 -1.97
C ALA A 28 7.78 -3.24 -2.02
N GLU A 29 9.05 -3.43 -2.36
CA GLU A 29 10.03 -2.36 -2.57
C GLU A 29 9.57 -1.41 -3.68
N ALA A 30 9.17 -1.94 -4.84
CA ALA A 30 8.67 -1.11 -5.94
C ALA A 30 7.45 -0.25 -5.54
N VAL A 31 6.53 -0.79 -4.72
CA VAL A 31 5.40 -0.02 -4.17
C VAL A 31 5.88 1.09 -3.25
N VAL A 32 6.72 0.76 -2.26
CA VAL A 32 7.21 1.71 -1.26
C VAL A 32 8.02 2.83 -1.91
N GLU A 33 8.95 2.49 -2.80
CA GLU A 33 9.77 3.46 -3.53
C GLU A 33 8.92 4.38 -4.41
N CYS A 34 7.92 3.83 -5.11
CA CYS A 34 7.02 4.64 -5.91
C CYS A 34 6.25 5.65 -5.04
N LEU A 35 5.70 5.21 -3.91
CA LEU A 35 4.96 6.10 -3.01
C LEU A 35 5.88 7.17 -2.40
N LYS A 36 7.09 6.78 -1.96
CA LYS A 36 8.10 7.74 -1.48
C LYS A 36 8.51 8.76 -2.56
N SER A 37 8.53 8.36 -3.83
CA SER A 37 8.84 9.29 -4.94
C SER A 37 7.79 10.39 -5.13
N PHE A 38 6.57 10.19 -4.63
CA PHE A 38 5.52 11.23 -4.56
C PHE A 38 5.59 12.08 -3.28
N GLY A 39 6.54 11.79 -2.38
CA GLY A 39 6.75 12.52 -1.12
C GLY A 39 5.98 11.98 0.08
N TYR A 40 5.38 10.79 -0.02
CA TYR A 40 4.64 10.18 1.10
C TYR A 40 5.57 9.49 2.12
N ASP A 41 5.16 9.49 3.39
CA ASP A 41 5.68 8.55 4.38
C ASP A 41 5.09 7.15 4.14
N ALA A 42 5.86 6.27 3.49
CA ALA A 42 5.44 4.90 3.18
C ALA A 42 6.28 3.88 3.97
N THR A 43 5.60 3.03 4.73
CA THR A 43 6.19 2.00 5.59
C THR A 43 5.87 0.58 5.11
N LEU A 44 6.60 -0.42 5.63
CA LEU A 44 6.43 -1.83 5.28
C LEU A 44 6.25 -2.66 6.56
N ASN A 45 5.07 -3.26 6.73
CA ASN A 45 4.65 -4.07 7.86
C ASN A 45 4.73 -3.36 9.23
N GLU A 46 4.64 -2.02 9.29
CA GLU A 46 4.84 -1.27 10.54
C GLU A 46 3.60 -1.24 11.43
N HIS A 47 2.41 -1.14 10.84
CA HIS A 47 1.13 -1.09 11.58
C HIS A 47 0.23 -2.26 11.20
N PHE A 48 0.23 -2.61 9.91
CA PHE A 48 -0.55 -3.65 9.32
C PHE A 48 0.37 -4.58 8.55
N ALA A 49 0.73 -5.69 9.18
CA ALA A 49 1.50 -6.74 8.53
C ALA A 49 0.75 -7.39 7.34
N GLY A 50 -0.50 -7.04 7.05
CA GLY A 50 -1.34 -7.68 6.05
C GLY A 50 -2.43 -8.55 6.69
N ALA A 51 -3.60 -8.57 6.08
CA ALA A 51 -4.78 -9.28 6.55
C ALA A 51 -4.78 -10.75 6.10
N GLU A 52 -5.75 -11.53 6.59
CA GLU A 52 -5.88 -12.94 6.21
C GLU A 52 -6.20 -13.14 4.74
N SER A 53 -6.92 -12.21 4.10
CA SER A 53 -7.16 -12.23 2.66
C SER A 53 -5.85 -12.21 1.85
N VAL A 54 -4.90 -11.37 2.27
CA VAL A 54 -3.58 -11.25 1.62
C VAL A 54 -2.77 -12.53 1.81
N HIS A 55 -2.84 -13.13 3.02
CA HIS A 55 -2.20 -14.42 3.28
C HIS A 55 -2.77 -15.55 2.41
N LYS A 56 -4.08 -15.73 2.44
CA LYS A 56 -4.79 -16.82 1.76
C LYS A 56 -4.59 -16.82 0.25
N HIS A 57 -4.39 -15.65 -0.35
CA HIS A 57 -4.27 -15.49 -1.80
C HIS A 57 -2.83 -15.29 -2.29
N GLY A 58 -1.83 -15.25 -1.39
CA GLY A 58 -0.43 -15.23 -1.75
C GLY A 58 0.14 -16.65 -1.92
N ASN A 59 0.88 -16.86 -3.01
CA ASN A 59 1.74 -18.03 -3.21
C ASN A 59 2.98 -17.60 -4.03
N PRO A 60 3.96 -16.92 -3.41
CA PRO A 60 5.12 -16.38 -4.13
C PRO A 60 5.90 -17.45 -4.91
N ASP A 61 6.05 -18.65 -4.34
CA ASP A 61 6.73 -19.78 -4.99
C ASP A 61 5.97 -20.27 -6.24
N GLY A 62 4.65 -20.09 -6.26
CA GLY A 62 3.80 -20.33 -7.43
C GLY A 62 3.59 -19.11 -8.33
N GLY A 63 4.34 -18.03 -8.13
CA GLY A 63 4.25 -16.79 -8.94
C GLY A 63 3.00 -15.94 -8.65
N ILE A 64 2.28 -16.20 -7.56
CA ILE A 64 1.12 -15.41 -7.14
C ILE A 64 1.54 -14.51 -5.99
N HIS A 65 1.56 -13.20 -6.22
CA HIS A 65 1.98 -12.22 -5.24
C HIS A 65 0.79 -11.42 -4.72
N SER A 66 0.67 -11.31 -3.40
CA SER A 66 -0.39 -10.57 -2.72
C SER A 66 0.22 -9.63 -1.67
N LEU A 67 -0.22 -8.38 -1.67
CA LEU A 67 0.16 -7.37 -0.70
C LEU A 67 -1.04 -6.51 -0.33
N GLN A 68 -0.97 -5.89 0.85
CA GLN A 68 -1.94 -4.90 1.33
C GLN A 68 -1.36 -3.50 1.13
N ILE A 69 -2.20 -2.55 0.73
CA ILE A 69 -1.87 -1.12 0.74
C ILE A 69 -2.88 -0.44 1.64
N GLU A 70 -2.45 -0.02 2.83
CA GLU A 70 -3.26 0.81 3.72
C GLU A 70 -2.98 2.29 3.46
N ILE A 71 -4.02 3.11 3.52
CA ILE A 71 -3.96 4.55 3.25
C ILE A 71 -4.54 5.30 4.44
N ASN A 72 -3.79 6.27 4.99
CA ASN A 72 -4.31 7.15 6.02
C ASN A 72 -5.48 8.00 5.49
N ARG A 73 -6.66 7.84 6.09
CA ARG A 73 -7.92 8.45 5.62
C ARG A 73 -7.89 9.97 5.63
N SER A 74 -7.25 10.56 6.64
CA SER A 74 -7.07 12.01 6.74
C SER A 74 -6.41 12.64 5.50
N MET A 75 -5.67 11.87 4.71
CA MET A 75 -5.07 12.37 3.47
C MET A 75 -6.08 12.61 2.35
N TYR A 76 -7.11 11.79 2.23
CA TYR A 76 -8.01 11.80 1.06
C TYR A 76 -9.48 12.07 1.40
N MET A 77 -9.84 12.08 2.68
CA MET A 77 -11.22 12.28 3.11
C MET A 77 -11.31 12.98 4.46
N ASP A 78 -12.41 13.70 4.64
CA ASP A 78 -12.87 14.14 5.96
C ASP A 78 -13.47 12.94 6.70
N GLU A 79 -12.89 12.55 7.84
CA GLU A 79 -13.23 11.30 8.52
C GLU A 79 -14.61 11.34 9.21
N ASP A 80 -15.13 12.52 9.53
CA ASP A 80 -16.43 12.67 10.19
C ASP A 80 -17.59 12.65 9.18
N SER A 81 -17.44 13.34 8.06
CA SER A 81 -18.46 13.48 7.01
C SER A 81 -18.34 12.45 5.89
N TYR A 82 -17.23 11.71 5.83
CA TYR A 82 -16.87 10.77 4.77
C TYR A 82 -16.81 11.39 3.37
N ARG A 83 -16.68 12.72 3.27
CA ARG A 83 -16.53 13.42 2.00
C ARG A 83 -15.08 13.40 1.54
N ARG A 84 -14.89 13.43 0.21
CA ARG A 84 -13.57 13.56 -0.40
C ARG A 84 -12.90 14.85 0.09
N GLY A 85 -11.66 14.74 0.53
CA GLY A 85 -10.80 15.86 0.90
C GLY A 85 -10.13 16.48 -0.32
N GLU A 86 -9.39 17.57 -0.10
CA GLU A 86 -8.76 18.36 -1.17
C GLU A 86 -7.77 17.54 -2.01
N ARG A 87 -7.01 16.64 -1.36
CA ARG A 87 -5.99 15.81 -2.02
C ARG A 87 -6.54 14.51 -2.62
N PHE A 88 -7.85 14.28 -2.58
CA PHE A 88 -8.44 13.03 -3.10
C PHE A 88 -8.04 12.74 -4.55
N THR A 89 -8.19 13.74 -5.42
CA THR A 89 -7.89 13.61 -6.85
C THR A 89 -6.39 13.42 -7.11
N GLU A 90 -5.54 14.11 -6.32
CA GLU A 90 -4.08 13.95 -6.37
C GLU A 90 -3.68 12.51 -6.01
N ILE A 91 -4.16 12.00 -4.87
CA ILE A 91 -3.86 10.65 -4.39
C ILE A 91 -4.37 9.59 -5.37
N GLN A 92 -5.57 9.78 -5.94
CA GLN A 92 -6.10 8.91 -6.99
C GLN A 92 -5.16 8.87 -8.22
N GLY A 93 -4.62 10.02 -8.64
CA GLY A 93 -3.65 10.10 -9.73
C GLY A 93 -2.35 9.36 -9.41
N HIS A 94 -1.84 9.51 -8.19
CA HIS A 94 -0.64 8.79 -7.73
C HIS A 94 -0.86 7.27 -7.68
N LEU A 95 -2.01 6.79 -7.22
CA LEU A 95 -2.35 5.35 -7.23
C LEU A 95 -2.51 4.78 -8.65
N SER A 96 -3.00 5.60 -9.58
CA SER A 96 -3.08 5.23 -10.99
C SER A 96 -1.69 5.08 -11.61
N GLN A 97 -0.76 5.99 -11.29
CA GLN A 97 0.65 5.89 -11.70
C GLN A 97 1.37 4.69 -11.06
N LEU A 98 1.13 4.43 -9.77
CA LEU A 98 1.64 3.24 -9.09
C LEU A 98 1.20 1.96 -9.80
N SER A 99 -0.09 1.85 -10.13
CA SER A 99 -0.64 0.70 -10.85
C SER A 99 0.02 0.51 -12.22
N GLY A 100 0.28 1.61 -12.94
CA GLY A 100 1.02 1.59 -14.20
C GLY A 100 2.46 1.09 -14.04
N LYS A 101 3.20 1.62 -13.06
CA LYS A 101 4.58 1.17 -12.76
C LYS A 101 4.66 -0.30 -12.38
N LEU A 102 3.72 -0.79 -11.57
CA LEU A 102 3.66 -2.22 -11.23
C LEU A 102 3.39 -3.10 -12.45
N ALA A 103 2.50 -2.66 -13.35
CA ALA A 103 2.25 -3.38 -14.59
C ALA A 103 3.50 -3.45 -15.48
N GLU A 104 4.28 -2.38 -15.57
CA GLU A 104 5.58 -2.36 -16.27
C GLU A 104 6.59 -3.30 -15.60
N PHE A 105 6.71 -3.25 -14.28
CA PHE A 105 7.59 -4.13 -13.50
C PHE A 105 7.26 -5.61 -13.73
N ILE A 106 5.97 -5.98 -13.69
CA ILE A 106 5.51 -7.35 -13.96
C ILE A 106 5.85 -7.79 -15.39
N ARG A 107 5.60 -6.93 -16.38
CA ARG A 107 5.91 -7.22 -17.80
C ARG A 107 7.40 -7.43 -18.02
N GLY A 108 8.26 -6.63 -17.39
CA GLY A 108 9.72 -6.75 -17.50
C GLY A 108 10.28 -8.06 -16.93
N ARG A 109 9.57 -8.71 -16.00
CA ARG A 109 9.95 -10.01 -15.42
C ARG A 109 9.40 -11.22 -16.17
N SER A 110 8.43 -11.01 -17.05
CA SER A 110 7.80 -12.08 -17.85
C SER A 110 8.48 -12.30 -19.20
N ALA A 111 9.51 -11.51 -19.51
CA ALA A 111 10.35 -11.59 -20.70
C ALA A 111 11.68 -12.26 -20.37
#